data_AF-A0A835X8X4-F1
#
_entry.id   AF-A0A835X8X4-F1
#
_cell.length_a   1.000
_cell.length_b   1.000
_cell.length_c   1.000
_cell.angle_alpha   90.00
_cell.angle_beta   90.00
_cell.angle_gamma   90.00
#
_symmetry.space_group_name_H-M   'P 1'
#
loop_
_entity.id
_entity.type
_entity.pdbx_description
1 polymer ?
#
loop_
_entity_poly.entity_id
_entity_poly.type
_entity_poly.pdbx_seq_one_letter_code
_entity_poly.pdbx_strand_id
1 'polypeptide(L)'
;MYSNTNGAVLKDMQESCLDDNCYNLSKQLTKKLEFLSHAQDYVGDANKCKSEGSAKIWQTIIADEERHASILRNQLVREMEKNANS
;
A
#
# COMPACT_ATOMS: atom_id res chain seq x y z
N MET A 1 35.23 26.03 -39.66
CA MET A 1 35.30 24.56 -39.52
C MET A 1 36.07 24.24 -38.27
N TYR A 2 35.39 23.74 -37.23
CA TYR A 2 35.86 22.67 -36.35
C TYR A 2 34.59 22.14 -35.67
N SER A 3 34.07 21.03 -36.20
CA SER A 3 33.10 20.21 -35.51
C SER A 3 33.83 19.48 -34.38
N ASN A 4 33.29 19.50 -33.16
CA ASN A 4 33.61 18.45 -32.19
C ASN A 4 32.31 17.97 -31.55
N THR A 5 31.96 16.74 -31.94
CA THR A 5 30.90 15.88 -31.43
C THR A 5 31.27 15.40 -30.04
N ASN A 6 30.46 15.71 -29.03
CA ASN A 6 30.28 14.88 -27.83
C ASN A 6 28.85 15.09 -27.31
N GLY A 7 27.90 14.50 -28.03
CA GLY A 7 26.69 13.98 -27.41
C GLY A 7 27.01 12.65 -26.72
N ALA A 8 26.21 12.30 -25.71
CA ALA A 8 26.41 11.23 -24.73
C ALA A 8 27.44 11.63 -23.66
N VAL A 9 27.12 11.77 -22.37
CA VAL A 9 26.32 10.87 -21.52
C VAL A 9 25.78 11.71 -20.35
N LEU A 10 24.54 12.20 -20.46
CA LEU A 10 23.73 12.63 -19.29
C LEU A 10 22.30 12.11 -19.43
N LYS A 11 22.20 10.91 -19.99
CA LYS A 11 21.05 10.02 -19.96
C LYS A 11 21.55 8.82 -19.16
N ASP A 12 20.77 8.36 -18.18
CA ASP A 12 21.07 7.22 -17.28
C ASP A 12 21.45 7.57 -15.83
N MET A 13 20.90 8.67 -15.31
CA MET A 13 20.50 8.68 -13.89
C MET A 13 18.99 8.93 -13.77
N GLN A 14 18.22 8.23 -14.61
CA GLN A 14 16.87 7.86 -14.17
C GLN A 14 17.12 6.90 -13.01
N GLU A 15 17.21 7.45 -11.79
CA GLU A 15 17.14 6.67 -10.56
C GLU A 15 16.00 5.69 -10.78
N SER A 16 16.35 4.41 -10.93
CA SER A 16 15.39 3.33 -11.02
C SER A 16 14.65 3.35 -9.68
N CYS A 17 13.55 4.11 -9.65
CA CYS A 17 12.65 4.21 -8.53
C CYS A 17 12.20 2.79 -8.22
N LEU A 18 12.81 2.24 -7.17
CA LEU A 18 12.86 0.85 -6.74
C LEU A 18 11.84 -0.08 -7.42
N ASP A 19 12.39 -1.08 -8.12
CA ASP A 19 11.77 -2.25 -8.76
C ASP A 19 10.89 -3.11 -7.82
N ASP A 20 10.71 -2.69 -6.56
CA ASP A 20 9.99 -3.40 -5.49
C ASP A 20 8.59 -2.82 -5.18
N ASN A 21 8.03 -1.95 -6.05
CA ASN A 21 6.73 -1.32 -5.78
C ASN A 21 5.61 -2.36 -5.52
N CYS A 22 5.49 -3.38 -6.37
CA CYS A 22 4.49 -4.44 -6.22
C CYS A 22 4.74 -5.33 -4.98
N TYR A 23 5.99 -5.65 -4.67
CA TYR A 23 6.34 -6.43 -3.47
C TYR A 23 5.99 -5.64 -2.20
N ASN A 24 6.34 -4.36 -2.13
CA ASN A 24 6.04 -3.52 -0.99
C ASN A 24 4.54 -3.30 -0.80
N LEU A 25 3.80 -3.03 -1.88
CA LEU A 25 2.34 -2.89 -1.85
C LEU A 25 1.66 -4.17 -1.38
N SER A 26 2.04 -5.34 -1.93
CA SER A 26 1.47 -6.63 -1.55
C SER A 26 1.79 -7.02 -0.11
N LYS A 27 3.01 -6.75 0.37
CA LYS A 27 3.42 -6.99 1.76
C LYS A 27 2.64 -6.12 2.75
N GLN A 28 2.46 -4.83 2.44
CA GLN A 28 1.65 -3.94 3.28
C GLN A 28 0.17 -4.34 3.27
N LEU A 29 -0.37 -4.70 2.10
CA LEU A 29 -1.73 -5.19 1.98
C LEU A 29 -1.95 -6.46 2.81
N THR A 30 -1.02 -7.41 2.74
CA THR A 30 -1.08 -8.66 3.51
C THR A 30 -1.17 -8.38 5.01
N LYS A 31 -0.30 -7.53 5.55
CA LYS A 31 -0.33 -7.15 6.98
C LYS A 31 -1.66 -6.53 7.40
N LYS A 32 -2.25 -5.70 6.55
CA LYS A 32 -3.56 -5.09 6.84
C LYS A 32 -4.68 -6.12 6.82
N LEU A 33 -4.67 -7.03 5.85
CA LEU A 33 -5.65 -8.12 5.79
C LEU A 33 -5.51 -9.08 6.97
N GLU A 34 -4.28 -9.39 7.41
CA GLU A 34 -4.01 -10.15 8.62
C GLU A 34 -4.62 -9.47 9.85
N PHE A 35 -4.35 -8.18 10.05
CA PHE A 35 -4.98 -7.41 11.13
C PHE A 35 -6.51 -7.47 11.05
N LEU A 36 -7.08 -7.16 9.88
CA LEU A 36 -8.53 -7.13 9.67
C LEU A 36 -9.20 -8.49 9.90
N SER A 37 -8.48 -9.60 9.67
CA SER A 37 -9.02 -10.95 9.85
C SER A 37 -9.43 -11.28 11.29
N HIS A 38 -8.84 -10.59 12.27
CA HIS A 38 -9.13 -10.76 13.69
C HIS A 38 -9.58 -9.46 14.37
N ALA A 39 -9.67 -8.33 13.66
CA ALA A 39 -9.94 -7.04 14.28
C ALA A 39 -11.34 -6.93 14.91
N GLN A 40 -12.32 -7.70 14.41
CA GLN A 40 -13.67 -7.76 14.98
C GLN A 40 -13.69 -8.35 16.41
N ASP A 41 -12.70 -9.18 16.76
CA ASP A 41 -12.60 -9.74 18.11
C ASP A 41 -12.39 -8.64 19.16
N TYR A 42 -11.66 -7.56 18.81
CA TYR A 42 -11.48 -6.41 19.70
C TYR A 42 -12.79 -5.66 19.98
N VAL A 43 -13.68 -5.56 18.98
CA VAL A 43 -15.02 -5.00 19.15
C VAL A 43 -15.84 -5.93 20.05
N GLY A 44 -15.76 -7.25 19.81
CA GLY A 44 -16.39 -8.26 20.65
C GLY A 44 -15.98 -8.17 22.11
N ASP A 45 -14.68 -8.03 22.38
CA ASP A 45 -14.14 -7.92 23.74
C ASP A 45 -14.52 -6.60 24.41
N ALA A 46 -14.51 -5.48 23.68
CA ALA A 46 -15.01 -4.21 24.20
C ALA A 46 -16.49 -4.28 24.60
N ASN A 47 -17.31 -4.96 23.78
CA ASN A 47 -18.74 -5.16 24.06
C ASN A 47 -18.96 -6.08 25.27
N LYS A 48 -18.17 -7.16 25.42
CA LYS A 48 -18.23 -8.02 26.63
C LYS A 48 -17.91 -7.23 27.90
N CYS A 49 -16.98 -6.29 27.81
CA CYS A 49 -16.62 -5.38 28.90
C CYS A 49 -17.60 -4.20 29.09
N LYS A 50 -18.68 -4.13 28.31
CA LYS A 50 -19.67 -3.02 28.29
C LYS A 50 -19.03 -1.64 28.08
N SER A 51 -17.92 -1.58 27.34
CA SER A 51 -17.23 -0.33 27.00
C SER A 51 -17.62 0.12 25.60
N GLU A 52 -18.75 0.84 25.49
CA GLU A 52 -19.25 1.37 24.21
C GLU A 52 -18.25 2.31 23.54
N GLY A 53 -17.54 3.12 24.35
CA GLY A 53 -16.50 4.02 23.85
C GLY A 53 -15.35 3.26 23.18
N SER A 54 -14.87 2.18 23.79
CA SER A 54 -13.83 1.34 23.21
C SER A 54 -14.32 0.61 21.95
N ALA A 55 -15.55 0.11 21.94
CA ALA A 55 -16.13 -0.53 20.77
C ALA A 55 -16.19 0.43 19.57
N LYS A 56 -16.61 1.68 19.79
CA LYS A 56 -16.65 2.73 18.76
C LYS A 56 -15.26 3.09 18.21
N ILE A 57 -14.25 3.14 19.07
CA ILE A 57 -12.87 3.37 18.67
C ILE A 57 -12.38 2.23 17.77
N TRP A 58 -12.58 0.98 18.18
CA TRP A 58 -12.19 -0.18 17.38
C TRP A 58 -12.89 -0.22 16.03
N GLN A 59 -14.20 0.06 15.99
CA GLN A 59 -14.93 0.18 14.73
C GLN A 59 -14.36 1.27 13.80
N THR A 60 -13.93 2.39 14.37
CA THR A 60 -13.32 3.49 13.61
C THR A 60 -11.96 3.08 13.03
N ILE A 61 -11.13 2.39 13.83
CA ILE A 61 -9.83 1.85 13.38
C ILE A 61 -10.04 0.83 12.26
N ILE A 62 -11.00 -0.08 12.40
CA ILE A 62 -11.32 -1.10 11.38
C ILE A 62 -11.71 -0.42 10.06
N ALA A 63 -12.63 0.54 10.10
CA ALA A 63 -13.07 1.25 8.90
C ALA A 63 -11.91 2.01 8.21
N ASP A 64 -10.96 2.51 9.00
CA ASP A 64 -9.75 3.15 8.48
C ASP A 64 -8.82 2.16 7.76
N GLU A 65 -8.57 1.02 8.39
CA GLU A 65 -7.72 -0.03 7.85
C GLU A 65 -8.32 -0.71 6.61
N GLU A 66 -9.65 -0.90 6.56
CA GLU A 66 -10.36 -1.36 5.36
C GLU A 66 -10.17 -0.40 4.18
N ARG A 67 -10.26 0.90 4.43
CA ARG A 67 -10.03 1.93 3.41
C ARG A 67 -8.59 1.89 2.91
N HIS A 68 -7.62 1.77 3.80
CA HIS A 68 -6.21 1.66 3.44
C HIS A 68 -5.91 0.38 2.64
N ALA A 69 -6.50 -0.76 3.02
CA ALA A 69 -6.39 -2.00 2.27
C ALA A 69 -6.95 -1.86 0.85
N SER A 70 -8.08 -1.19 0.69
CA SER A 70 -8.67 -0.89 -0.64
C SER A 70 -7.74 -0.02 -1.49
N ILE A 71 -7.13 1.02 -0.92
CA ILE A 71 -6.17 1.88 -1.63
C ILE A 71 -4.96 1.09 -2.10
N LEU A 72 -4.36 0.27 -1.23
CA LEU A 72 -3.21 -0.57 -1.57
C LEU A 72 -3.54 -1.58 -2.67
N ARG A 73 -4.71 -2.24 -2.58
CA ARG A 73 -5.18 -3.16 -3.62
C ARG A 73 -5.33 -2.45 -4.97
N ASN A 74 -5.93 -1.26 -4.99
CA ASN A 74 -6.12 -0.48 -6.22
C ASN A 74 -4.80 0.04 -6.79
N GLN A 75 -3.81 0.34 -5.95
CA GLN A 75 -2.46 0.67 -6.41
C GLN A 75 -1.77 -0.56 -7.01
N LEU A 76 -1.83 -1.70 -6.33
CA LEU A 76 -1.22 -2.94 -6.82
C LEU A 76 -1.77 -3.35 -8.19
N VAL A 77 -3.10 -3.33 -8.36
CA VAL A 77 -3.74 -3.62 -9.66
C VAL A 77 -3.23 -2.68 -10.75
N ARG A 78 -3.16 -1.37 -10.47
CA ARG A 78 -2.65 -0.39 -11.44
C ARG A 78 -1.19 -0.63 -11.83
N GLU A 79 -0.34 -1.00 -10.88
CA GLU A 79 1.07 -1.32 -11.18
C GLU A 79 1.19 -2.61 -12.00
N MET A 80 0.37 -3.62 -11.72
CA MET A 80 0.33 -4.84 -12.54
C MET A 80 -0.14 -4.56 -13.98
N GLU A 81 -1.15 -3.72 -14.15
CA GLU A 81 -1.65 -3.30 -15.47
C GLU A 81 -0.60 -2.49 -16.26
N LYS A 82 0.16 -1.60 -15.59
CA LYS A 82 1.27 -0.88 -16.24
C LYS A 82 2.36 -1.84 -16.72
N ASN A 83 2.73 -2.80 -15.89
CA ASN A 83 3.77 -3.78 -16.22
C ASN A 83 3.32 -4.75 -17.33
N ALA A 84 2.03 -5.04 -17.44
CA ALA A 84 1.49 -5.91 -18.50
C ALA A 84 1.39 -5.22 -19.88
N ASN A 85 1.39 -3.88 -19.91
CA ASN A 85 1.26 -3.08 -21.13
C ASN A 85 2.57 -2.37 -21.54
N SER A 86 3.67 -2.59 -20.82
CA SER A 86 5.02 -2.08 -21.12
C SER A 86 5.84 -3.13 -21.87
#